data_AF-A0A357CPF3-F1
#
_entry.id   AF-A0A357CPF3-F1
#
_cell.length_a   1.000
_cell.length_b   1.000
_cell.length_c   1.000
_cell.angle_alpha   90.00
_cell.angle_beta   90.00
_cell.angle_gamma   90.00
#
_symmetry.space_group_name_H-M   'P 1'
#
loop_
_entity.id
_entity.type
_entity.pdbx_description
1 polymer ?
#
loop_
_entity_poly.entity_id
_entity_poly.type
_entity_poly.pdbx_seq_one_letter_code
_entity_poly.pdbx_strand_id
1 'polypeptide(L)'
;ITIPIFTLNNEAYSLAIWEGMPGEAGSSLLAEATYQKESRYNVYQAATFRLKKRLRGVTALCFVTENKMHIKGFSFLQQNRAFAQINAGDCDRVYGDTYTRQGDYVEGIGNNVTLDFGELNFGAEGARKLVVYGRSALAENTIHLQLTGPEGERRQIIEFAGTNRYEEQVFTLEKVIGRQQVSFIFLPGSQFDFGWFRFA
;
A
#
# COMPACT_ATOMS: atom_id res chain seq x y z
N ILE A 1 -2.89 9.16 -11.13
CA ILE A 1 -1.99 8.94 -12.29
C ILE A 1 -1.83 10.26 -13.02
N THR A 2 -0.63 10.59 -13.47
CA THR A 2 -0.33 11.82 -14.22
C THR A 2 0.09 11.45 -15.63
N ILE A 3 -0.57 12.03 -16.63
CA ILE A 3 -0.42 11.68 -18.04
C ILE A 3 -0.11 12.96 -18.82
N PRO A 4 1.06 13.07 -19.46
CA PRO A 4 1.34 14.16 -20.40
C PRO A 4 0.63 13.89 -21.74
N ILE A 5 -0.33 14.76 -22.07
CA ILE A 5 -1.22 14.61 -23.23
C ILE A 5 -1.04 15.80 -24.19
N PHE A 6 -1.06 15.53 -25.49
CA PHE A 6 -1.15 16.53 -26.55
C PHE A 6 -2.37 16.24 -27.44
N THR A 7 -3.13 17.30 -27.75
CA THR A 7 -4.33 17.27 -28.61
C THR A 7 -4.18 18.34 -29.69
N LEU A 8 -4.78 18.13 -30.88
CA LEU A 8 -4.66 19.08 -31.99
C LEU A 8 -5.60 20.28 -31.86
N ASN A 9 -6.66 20.16 -31.07
CA ASN A 9 -7.67 21.20 -30.85
C ASN A 9 -8.03 21.35 -29.35
N ASN A 10 -8.95 22.26 -29.06
CA ASN A 10 -9.40 22.62 -27.71
C ASN A 10 -10.66 21.85 -27.25
N GLU A 11 -11.05 20.81 -28.00
CA GLU A 11 -12.24 20.02 -27.68
C GLU A 11 -12.04 19.22 -26.38
N ALA A 12 -13.16 18.73 -25.85
CA ALA A 12 -13.14 17.79 -24.74
C ALA A 12 -12.87 16.37 -25.26
N TYR A 13 -11.93 15.67 -24.65
CA TYR A 13 -11.57 14.30 -25.02
C TYR A 13 -11.95 13.34 -23.90
N SER A 14 -12.71 12.30 -24.24
CA SER A 14 -12.96 11.17 -23.36
C SER A 14 -11.69 10.33 -23.19
N LEU A 15 -11.44 9.91 -21.95
CA LEU A 15 -10.35 9.02 -21.58
C LEU A 15 -10.84 8.05 -20.52
N ALA A 16 -10.86 6.76 -20.85
CA ALA A 16 -11.07 5.69 -19.88
C ALA A 16 -9.75 4.97 -19.59
N ILE A 17 -9.49 4.72 -18.32
CA ILE A 17 -8.30 4.02 -17.83
C ILE A 17 -8.76 2.72 -17.19
N TRP A 18 -8.23 1.60 -17.66
CA TRP A 18 -8.56 0.26 -17.19
C TRP A 18 -7.34 -0.42 -16.57
N GLU A 19 -7.59 -1.25 -15.57
CA GLU A 19 -6.67 -2.31 -15.15
C GLU A 19 -6.97 -3.54 -15.99
N GLY A 20 -6.00 -4.01 -16.76
CA GLY A 20 -6.21 -5.03 -17.79
C GLY A 20 -6.87 -4.49 -19.06
N MET A 21 -7.13 -5.38 -20.02
CA MET A 21 -7.81 -5.04 -21.27
C MET A 21 -9.33 -5.04 -21.08
N PRO A 22 -10.05 -4.01 -21.57
CA PRO A 22 -11.50 -3.95 -21.48
C PRO A 22 -12.17 -5.19 -22.08
N GLY A 23 -13.09 -5.80 -21.33
CA GLY A 23 -13.84 -6.99 -21.75
C GLY A 23 -13.17 -8.33 -21.41
N GLU A 24 -11.92 -8.33 -20.95
CA GLU A 24 -11.26 -9.55 -20.48
C GLU A 24 -11.63 -9.85 -19.02
N ALA A 25 -11.59 -11.13 -18.66
CA ALA A 25 -11.82 -11.58 -17.29
C ALA A 25 -10.80 -10.96 -16.32
N GLY A 26 -11.28 -10.38 -15.22
CA GLY A 26 -10.43 -9.70 -14.24
C GLY A 26 -10.10 -8.24 -14.58
N SER A 27 -10.53 -7.72 -15.73
CA SER A 27 -10.36 -6.30 -16.06
C SER A 27 -11.32 -5.41 -15.25
N SER A 28 -10.88 -4.19 -14.93
CA SER A 28 -11.73 -3.23 -14.20
C SER A 28 -11.48 -1.78 -14.60
N LEU A 29 -12.57 -1.01 -14.73
CA LEU A 29 -12.50 0.42 -15.05
C LEU A 29 -11.97 1.20 -13.85
N LEU A 30 -10.77 1.78 -13.98
CA LEU A 30 -10.11 2.54 -12.93
C LEU A 30 -10.47 4.01 -12.92
N ALA A 31 -10.71 4.61 -14.08
CA ALA A 31 -11.14 6.01 -14.19
C ALA A 31 -11.86 6.24 -15.51
N GLU A 32 -12.87 7.08 -15.46
CA GLU A 32 -13.51 7.67 -16.62
C GLU A 32 -13.35 9.18 -16.46
N ALA A 33 -12.68 9.81 -17.41
CA ALA A 33 -12.22 11.17 -17.28
C ALA A 33 -12.38 11.94 -18.59
N THR A 34 -12.43 13.25 -18.47
CA THR A 34 -12.40 14.19 -19.59
C THR A 34 -11.10 14.98 -19.54
N TYR A 35 -10.35 14.98 -20.63
CA TYR A 35 -9.21 15.88 -20.83
C TYR A 35 -9.66 17.07 -21.68
N GLN A 36 -9.48 18.27 -21.16
CA GLN A 36 -9.71 19.50 -21.92
C GLN A 36 -8.72 20.56 -21.47
N LYS A 37 -7.84 20.97 -22.40
CA LYS A 37 -6.90 22.08 -22.25
C LYS A 37 -6.77 22.79 -23.58
N GLU A 38 -6.35 24.06 -23.54
CA GLU A 38 -5.95 24.76 -24.75
C GLU A 38 -4.80 24.01 -25.44
N SER A 39 -4.99 23.72 -26.73
CA SER A 39 -4.00 23.05 -27.56
C SER A 39 -2.76 23.91 -27.68
N ARG A 40 -1.62 23.30 -27.38
CA ARG A 40 -0.30 23.88 -27.58
C ARG A 40 0.45 22.96 -28.51
N TYR A 41 0.68 23.40 -29.74
CA TYR A 41 1.26 22.57 -30.79
C TYR A 41 2.57 21.91 -30.35
N ASN A 42 2.65 20.58 -30.48
CA ASN A 42 3.79 19.75 -30.07
C ASN A 42 4.20 19.86 -28.59
N VAL A 43 3.29 20.33 -27.71
CA VAL A 43 3.54 20.41 -26.27
C VAL A 43 2.66 19.41 -25.53
N TYR A 44 3.29 18.49 -24.83
CA TYR A 44 2.60 17.57 -23.92
C TYR A 44 2.32 18.27 -22.59
N GLN A 45 1.04 18.36 -22.24
CA GLN A 45 0.59 19.00 -21.02
C GLN A 45 0.17 17.93 -20.01
N ALA A 46 0.78 17.95 -18.82
CA ALA A 46 0.44 16.99 -17.77
C ALA A 46 -0.99 17.21 -17.26
N ALA A 47 -1.76 16.14 -17.16
CA ALA A 47 -3.05 16.09 -16.48
C ALA A 47 -3.05 14.95 -15.46
N THR A 48 -3.64 15.20 -14.29
CA THR A 48 -3.68 14.24 -13.18
C THR A 48 -5.09 13.73 -12.99
N PHE A 49 -5.24 12.41 -12.99
CA PHE A 49 -6.51 11.71 -12.84
C PHE A 49 -6.50 10.85 -11.58
N ARG A 50 -7.63 10.84 -10.86
CA ARG A 50 -7.83 10.00 -9.67
C ARG A 50 -8.38 8.65 -10.09
N LEU A 51 -7.74 7.57 -9.65
CA LEU A 51 -8.21 6.20 -9.88
C LEU A 51 -9.21 5.81 -8.78
N LYS A 52 -10.18 4.96 -9.12
CA LYS A 52 -11.21 4.43 -8.22
C LYS A 52 -10.64 3.56 -7.10
N LYS A 53 -9.47 2.94 -7.33
CA LYS A 53 -8.74 2.15 -6.34
C LYS A 53 -7.24 2.37 -6.44
N ARG A 54 -6.51 1.98 -5.39
CA ARG A 54 -5.05 1.90 -5.43
C ARG A 54 -4.65 0.66 -6.22
N LEU A 55 -3.67 0.80 -7.10
CA LEU A 55 -3.06 -0.32 -7.81
C LEU A 55 -1.99 -0.95 -6.91
N ARG A 56 -1.87 -2.27 -6.98
CA ARG A 56 -0.93 -3.07 -6.18
C ARG A 56 -0.18 -4.04 -7.10
N GLY A 57 1.06 -4.34 -6.78
CA GLY A 57 1.89 -5.27 -7.54
C GLY A 57 2.18 -4.80 -8.99
N VAL A 58 2.48 -5.78 -9.85
CA VAL A 58 2.70 -5.57 -11.28
C VAL A 58 1.38 -5.83 -12.01
N THR A 59 0.87 -4.82 -12.72
CA THR A 59 -0.41 -4.91 -13.44
C THR A 59 -0.36 -4.16 -14.76
N ALA A 60 -1.23 -4.51 -15.70
CA ALA A 60 -1.34 -3.86 -17.01
C ALA A 60 -2.38 -2.73 -16.96
N LEU A 61 -2.11 -1.64 -17.68
CA LEU A 61 -3.03 -0.53 -17.84
C LEU A 61 -3.42 -0.36 -19.30
N CYS A 62 -4.71 -0.22 -19.57
CA CYS A 62 -5.24 0.10 -20.89
C CYS A 62 -5.84 1.51 -20.89
N PHE A 63 -5.43 2.33 -21.87
CA PHE A 63 -5.95 3.68 -22.08
C PHE A 63 -6.86 3.65 -23.31
N VAL A 64 -8.14 3.95 -23.11
CA VAL A 64 -9.16 3.94 -24.16
C VAL A 64 -9.57 5.37 -24.45
N THR A 65 -9.51 5.73 -25.73
CA THR A 65 -9.76 7.08 -26.23
C THR A 65 -10.64 7.01 -27.46
N GLU A 66 -11.66 7.86 -27.56
CA GLU A 66 -12.53 7.90 -28.75
C GLU A 66 -11.92 8.75 -29.86
N ASN A 67 -11.26 9.84 -29.49
CA ASN A 67 -10.61 10.78 -30.39
C ASN A 67 -9.09 10.67 -30.30
N LYS A 68 -8.40 10.96 -31.41
CA LYS A 68 -6.93 10.90 -31.48
C LYS A 68 -6.29 11.87 -30.49
N MET A 69 -5.62 11.32 -29.48
CA MET A 69 -4.77 12.06 -28.56
C MET A 69 -3.37 11.45 -28.50
N HIS A 70 -2.37 12.28 -28.25
CA HIS A 70 -0.97 11.85 -28.14
C HIS A 70 -0.60 11.72 -26.66
N ILE A 71 -0.33 10.50 -26.20
CA ILE A 71 0.11 10.21 -24.84
C ILE A 71 1.62 9.97 -24.84
N LYS A 72 2.38 10.79 -24.11
CA LYS A 72 3.85 10.62 -24.00
C LYS A 72 4.23 9.43 -23.12
N GLY A 73 3.38 9.11 -22.16
CA GLY A 73 3.61 8.13 -21.10
C GLY A 73 2.76 8.46 -19.89
N PHE A 74 3.08 7.90 -18.72
CA PHE A 74 2.40 8.19 -17.47
C PHE A 74 3.34 8.06 -16.28
N SER A 75 2.95 8.66 -15.16
CA SER A 75 3.61 8.50 -13.87
C SER A 75 2.61 8.44 -12.72
N PHE A 76 3.04 7.92 -11.59
CA PHE A 76 2.29 7.97 -10.35
C PHE A 76 2.96 8.94 -9.39
N LEU A 77 2.14 9.64 -8.60
CA LEU A 77 2.65 10.37 -7.45
C LEU A 77 3.21 9.33 -6.47
N GLN A 78 4.49 9.44 -6.14
CA GLN A 78 5.11 8.59 -5.15
C GLN A 78 4.41 8.82 -3.80
N GLN A 79 3.75 7.79 -3.28
CA GLN A 79 3.15 7.84 -1.96
C GLN A 79 4.14 7.32 -0.94
N ASN A 80 4.37 8.08 0.13
CA ASN A 80 5.15 7.55 1.24
C ASN A 80 4.28 6.56 2.02
N ARG A 81 4.49 5.26 1.78
CA ARG A 81 3.78 4.18 2.47
C ARG A 81 4.06 4.15 3.97
N ALA A 82 5.23 4.63 4.43
CA ALA A 82 5.67 4.49 5.82
C ALA A 82 4.68 5.05 6.84
N PHE A 83 4.04 6.19 6.52
CA PHE A 83 3.10 6.88 7.41
C PHE A 83 1.63 6.68 7.01
N ALA A 84 1.38 5.88 5.97
CA ALA A 84 0.03 5.49 5.60
C ALA A 84 -0.43 4.32 6.47
N GLN A 85 -1.75 4.15 6.60
CA GLN A 85 -2.30 2.90 7.08
C GLN A 85 -1.97 1.79 6.05
N ILE A 86 -1.39 0.70 6.53
CA ILE A 86 -1.06 -0.48 5.75
C ILE A 86 -1.85 -1.65 6.33
N ASN A 87 -2.72 -2.23 5.50
CA ASN A 87 -3.49 -3.41 5.88
C ASN A 87 -2.56 -4.63 6.00
N ALA A 88 -2.81 -5.51 6.96
CA ALA A 88 -1.99 -6.70 7.16
C ALA A 88 -2.03 -7.61 5.93
N GLY A 89 -3.20 -7.71 5.31
CA GLY A 89 -3.41 -8.40 4.05
C GLY A 89 -2.77 -7.73 2.84
N ASP A 90 -2.06 -6.60 3.00
CA ASP A 90 -1.24 -5.98 1.95
C ASP A 90 0.25 -6.31 2.10
N CYS A 91 0.62 -7.27 2.96
CA CYS A 91 1.99 -7.77 3.03
C CYS A 91 2.46 -8.27 1.66
N ASP A 92 3.72 -7.97 1.35
CA ASP A 92 4.39 -8.41 0.13
C ASP A 92 4.61 -9.93 0.19
N ARG A 93 4.93 -10.45 1.39
CA ARG A 93 5.08 -11.89 1.66
C ARG A 93 4.54 -12.22 3.04
N VAL A 94 3.97 -13.42 3.16
CA VAL A 94 3.62 -14.03 4.44
C VAL A 94 4.04 -15.49 4.42
N TYR A 95 4.65 -15.96 5.50
CA TYR A 95 5.08 -17.35 5.67
C TYR A 95 5.03 -17.74 7.14
N GLY A 96 4.87 -19.04 7.41
CA GLY A 96 4.72 -19.59 8.75
C GLY A 96 3.76 -20.77 8.76
N ASP A 97 3.51 -21.31 9.95
CA ASP A 97 2.80 -22.59 10.09
C ASP A 97 1.28 -22.42 10.16
N THR A 98 0.79 -21.31 10.72
CA THR A 98 -0.65 -21.13 10.98
C THR A 98 -1.07 -19.68 10.78
N TYR A 99 -1.75 -19.41 9.67
CA TYR A 99 -2.39 -18.12 9.36
C TYR A 99 -3.44 -18.29 8.26
N THR A 100 -4.35 -17.32 8.11
CA THR A 100 -5.32 -17.23 7.02
C THR A 100 -5.38 -15.79 6.53
N ARG A 101 -5.10 -15.55 5.24
CA ARG A 101 -5.24 -14.23 4.62
C ARG A 101 -6.68 -14.02 4.16
N GLN A 102 -7.36 -13.02 4.69
CA GLN A 102 -8.75 -12.67 4.38
C GLN A 102 -8.84 -11.22 3.88
N GLY A 103 -8.64 -11.03 2.58
CA GLY A 103 -8.66 -9.70 1.97
C GLY A 103 -7.61 -8.78 2.59
N ASP A 104 -8.06 -7.74 3.30
CA ASP A 104 -7.22 -6.77 4.00
C ASP A 104 -6.65 -7.29 5.35
N TYR A 105 -7.11 -8.45 5.83
CA TYR A 105 -6.73 -9.00 7.13
C TYR A 105 -5.82 -10.23 6.99
N VAL A 106 -5.04 -10.50 8.04
CA VAL A 106 -4.39 -11.79 8.26
C VAL A 106 -4.79 -12.28 9.65
N GLU A 107 -5.56 -13.36 9.68
CA GLU A 107 -6.17 -13.91 10.89
C GLU A 107 -5.59 -15.28 11.24
N GLY A 108 -5.86 -15.73 12.46
CA GLY A 108 -5.39 -17.01 12.98
C GLY A 108 -3.87 -17.09 13.02
N ILE A 109 -3.18 -15.96 13.22
CA ILE A 109 -1.72 -15.90 13.29
C ILE A 109 -1.29 -16.63 14.55
N GLY A 110 -0.70 -17.79 14.34
CA GLY A 110 -0.26 -18.69 15.39
C GLY A 110 1.26 -18.80 15.45
N ASN A 111 1.75 -19.98 15.12
CA ASN A 111 3.14 -20.38 15.32
C ASN A 111 4.07 -19.93 14.17
N ASN A 112 5.16 -19.24 14.51
CA ASN A 112 6.26 -18.87 13.61
C ASN A 112 5.82 -18.17 12.32
N VAL A 113 4.94 -17.17 12.44
CA VAL A 113 4.44 -16.43 11.28
C VAL A 113 5.19 -15.12 11.12
N THR A 114 5.60 -14.83 9.89
CA THR A 114 6.21 -13.55 9.52
C THR A 114 5.42 -12.91 8.40
N LEU A 115 5.04 -11.64 8.59
CA LEU A 115 4.48 -10.78 7.54
C LEU A 115 5.56 -9.76 7.14
N ASP A 116 5.98 -9.80 5.89
CA ASP A 116 6.95 -8.87 5.30
C ASP A 116 6.21 -7.83 4.45
N PHE A 117 6.43 -6.55 4.75
CA PHE A 117 5.81 -5.39 4.09
C PHE A 117 6.77 -4.66 3.16
N GLY A 118 7.97 -5.20 2.96
CA GLY A 118 9.00 -4.64 2.11
C GLY A 118 9.59 -3.35 2.66
N GLU A 119 10.17 -2.55 1.76
CA GLU A 119 10.89 -1.34 2.13
C GLU A 119 9.92 -0.17 2.36
N LEU A 120 9.96 0.41 3.56
CA LEU A 120 9.29 1.66 3.91
C LEU A 120 10.32 2.77 4.10
N ASN A 121 10.00 3.98 3.61
CA ASN A 121 10.86 5.15 3.71
C ASN A 121 10.36 6.15 4.77
N PHE A 122 10.97 6.11 5.94
CA PHE A 122 10.66 6.97 7.09
C PHE A 122 11.28 8.38 6.99
N GLY A 123 12.19 8.61 6.03
CA GLY A 123 12.88 9.88 5.87
C GLY A 123 13.75 10.25 7.09
N ALA A 124 14.17 11.52 7.17
CA ALA A 124 14.99 12.02 8.27
C ALA A 124 14.19 12.29 9.57
N GLU A 125 12.93 12.71 9.42
CA GLU A 125 12.02 12.93 10.54
C GLU A 125 11.75 11.64 11.31
N GLY A 126 11.56 10.54 10.59
CA GLY A 126 11.37 9.21 11.16
C GLY A 126 10.00 8.99 11.79
N ALA A 127 9.85 7.85 12.45
CA ALA A 127 8.70 7.49 13.27
C ALA A 127 9.14 7.11 14.70
N ARG A 128 8.29 7.38 15.67
CA ARG A 128 8.48 6.99 17.09
C ARG A 128 7.27 6.27 17.67
N LYS A 129 6.21 6.13 16.89
CA LYS A 129 5.00 5.44 17.29
C LYS A 129 4.61 4.42 16.24
N LEU A 130 3.99 3.35 16.72
CA LEU A 130 3.27 2.41 15.89
C LEU A 130 1.86 2.27 16.43
N VAL A 131 0.88 2.41 15.54
CA VAL A 131 -0.50 2.03 15.81
C VAL A 131 -0.73 0.66 15.17
N VAL A 132 -1.22 -0.30 15.94
CA VAL A 132 -1.61 -1.63 15.45
C VAL A 132 -3.10 -1.80 15.71
N TYR A 133 -3.83 -2.21 14.69
CA TYR A 133 -5.22 -2.60 14.78
C TYR A 133 -5.34 -4.11 14.61
N GLY A 134 -5.81 -4.77 15.66
CA GLY A 134 -5.88 -6.22 15.73
C GLY A 134 -6.69 -6.69 16.92
N ARG A 135 -6.73 -8.00 17.12
CA ARG A 135 -7.28 -8.63 18.33
C ARG A 135 -6.45 -9.85 18.72
N SER A 136 -6.47 -10.18 20.01
CA SER A 136 -5.86 -11.40 20.53
C SER A 136 -6.74 -11.99 21.62
N ALA A 137 -6.87 -13.31 21.62
CA ALA A 137 -7.53 -14.05 22.70
C ALA A 137 -6.61 -14.25 23.93
N LEU A 138 -5.30 -14.01 23.78
CA LEU A 138 -4.36 -14.05 24.89
C LEU A 138 -4.52 -12.79 25.74
N ALA A 139 -4.15 -12.87 27.02
CA ALA A 139 -4.10 -11.67 27.87
C ALA A 139 -3.11 -10.62 27.34
N GLU A 140 -2.01 -11.10 26.75
CA GLU A 140 -0.98 -10.29 26.09
C GLU A 140 -0.37 -11.11 24.95
N ASN A 141 -0.18 -10.49 23.79
CA ASN A 141 0.43 -11.12 22.62
C ASN A 141 1.68 -10.35 22.20
N THR A 142 2.83 -11.01 22.28
CA THR A 142 4.11 -10.45 21.86
C THR A 142 4.25 -10.42 20.34
N ILE A 143 4.61 -9.27 19.80
CA ILE A 143 4.84 -9.03 18.38
C ILE A 143 6.26 -8.49 18.21
N HIS A 144 7.08 -9.17 17.40
CA HIS A 144 8.43 -8.69 17.09
C HIS A 144 8.40 -7.87 15.80
N LEU A 145 8.63 -6.57 15.92
CA LEU A 145 8.85 -5.69 14.78
C LEU A 145 10.32 -5.75 14.38
N GLN A 146 10.61 -6.39 13.25
CA GLN A 146 11.93 -6.42 12.63
C GLN A 146 12.08 -5.29 11.61
N LEU A 147 13.16 -4.53 11.75
CA LEU A 147 13.54 -3.41 10.90
C LEU A 147 14.95 -3.68 10.37
N THR A 148 15.12 -3.79 9.05
CA THR A 148 16.43 -4.00 8.44
C THR A 148 16.77 -2.85 7.51
N GLY A 149 17.86 -2.14 7.81
CA GLY A 149 18.31 -0.99 7.03
C GLY A 149 19.83 -0.99 6.83
N PRO A 150 20.41 0.14 6.37
CA PRO A 150 21.84 0.25 6.10
C PRO A 150 22.73 0.01 7.32
N GLU A 151 22.23 0.31 8.53
CA GLU A 151 22.94 0.12 9.80
C GLU A 151 22.78 -1.30 10.36
N GLY A 152 22.13 -2.21 9.62
CA GLY A 152 21.88 -3.59 10.02
C GLY A 152 20.43 -3.87 10.42
N GLU A 153 20.23 -5.01 11.07
CA GLU A 153 18.94 -5.46 11.58
C GLU A 153 18.73 -5.00 13.02
N ARG A 154 17.53 -4.52 13.32
CA ARG A 154 17.06 -4.18 14.66
C ARG A 154 15.69 -4.82 14.90
N ARG A 155 15.46 -5.30 16.12
CA ARG A 155 14.16 -5.83 16.54
C ARG A 155 13.64 -5.03 17.72
N GLN A 156 12.38 -4.63 17.63
CA GLN A 156 11.64 -4.02 18.72
C GLN A 156 10.49 -4.95 19.10
N ILE A 157 10.24 -5.09 20.41
CA ILE A 157 9.18 -5.95 20.93
C ILE A 157 7.98 -5.08 21.29
N ILE A 158 6.81 -5.55 20.90
CA ILE A 158 5.53 -4.88 21.13
C ILE A 158 4.61 -5.86 21.83
N GLU A 159 4.11 -5.48 23.00
CA GLU A 159 3.17 -6.30 23.76
C GLU A 159 1.75 -5.80 23.52
N PHE A 160 1.00 -6.52 22.70
CA PHE A 160 -0.39 -6.18 22.40
C PHE A 160 -1.32 -6.76 23.46
N ALA A 161 -2.05 -5.90 24.18
CA ALA A 161 -2.98 -6.35 25.20
C ALA A 161 -4.17 -7.09 24.57
N GLY A 162 -4.62 -8.17 25.19
CA GLY A 162 -5.74 -9.00 24.72
C GLY A 162 -7.04 -8.24 24.54
N THR A 163 -7.73 -8.48 23.41
CA THR A 163 -9.05 -7.89 23.12
C THR A 163 -9.95 -8.89 22.39
N ASN A 164 -11.23 -8.92 22.73
CA ASN A 164 -12.22 -9.80 22.07
C ASN A 164 -12.70 -9.26 20.71
N ARG A 165 -12.48 -7.97 20.45
CA ARG A 165 -12.81 -7.30 19.20
C ARG A 165 -11.56 -6.61 18.67
N TYR A 166 -11.57 -6.30 17.38
CA TYR A 166 -10.50 -5.51 16.81
C TYR A 166 -10.45 -4.12 17.45
N GLU A 167 -9.29 -3.74 17.94
CA GLU A 167 -9.04 -2.44 18.56
C GLU A 167 -7.67 -1.89 18.14
N GLU A 168 -7.55 -0.57 18.20
CA GLU A 168 -6.27 0.12 18.00
C GLU A 168 -5.50 0.17 19.31
N GLN A 169 -4.22 -0.21 19.26
CA GLN A 169 -3.27 0.01 20.34
C GLN A 169 -2.06 0.79 19.81
N VAL A 170 -1.55 1.69 20.64
CA VAL A 170 -0.45 2.60 20.28
C VAL A 170 0.78 2.26 21.10
N PHE A 171 1.89 2.06 20.40
CA PHE A 171 3.16 1.66 20.97
C PHE A 171 4.21 2.72 20.71
N THR A 172 5.05 2.97 21.71
CA THR A 172 6.24 3.82 21.55
C THR A 172 7.37 2.98 21.01
N LEU A 173 8.05 3.48 19.99
CA LEU A 173 9.19 2.83 19.34
C LEU A 173 10.47 3.63 19.60
N GLU A 174 11.59 2.93 19.55
CA GLU A 174 12.86 3.58 19.23
C GLU A 174 12.77 4.21 17.84
N LYS A 175 13.39 5.39 17.67
CA LYS A 175 13.23 6.20 16.45
C LYS A 175 13.66 5.42 15.21
N VAL A 176 12.74 5.25 14.27
CA VAL A 176 12.97 4.61 12.98
C VAL A 176 13.16 5.68 11.91
N ILE A 177 14.27 5.66 11.18
CA ILE A 177 14.59 6.65 10.12
C ILE A 177 15.06 5.97 8.84
N GLY A 178 15.02 6.72 7.74
CA GLY A 178 15.52 6.29 6.44
C GLY A 178 14.68 5.15 5.84
N ARG A 179 15.31 4.38 4.95
CA ARG A 179 14.69 3.20 4.32
C ARG A 179 14.93 1.97 5.19
N GLN A 180 13.86 1.26 5.50
CA GLN A 180 13.89 0.05 6.31
C GLN A 180 12.99 -1.01 5.68
N GLN A 181 13.47 -2.24 5.56
CA GLN A 181 12.62 -3.41 5.37
C GLN A 181 11.86 -3.64 6.68
N VAL A 182 10.54 -3.80 6.60
CA VAL A 182 9.66 -3.92 7.76
C VAL A 182 8.98 -5.27 7.78
N SER A 183 9.15 -6.01 8.86
CA SER A 183 8.47 -7.30 9.07
C SER A 183 7.91 -7.43 10.48
N PHE A 184 6.77 -8.08 10.59
CA PHE A 184 6.14 -8.45 11.86
C PHE A 184 6.28 -9.96 12.05
N ILE A 185 6.90 -10.37 13.16
CA ILE A 185 7.20 -11.76 13.46
C ILE A 185 6.44 -12.17 14.72
N PHE A 186 5.69 -13.24 14.60
CA PHE A 186 4.86 -13.85 15.63
C PHE A 186 5.47 -15.20 15.98
N LEU A 187 6.00 -15.29 17.20
CA LEU A 187 6.70 -16.47 17.71
C LEU A 187 5.70 -17.56 18.17
N PRO A 188 6.17 -18.79 18.46
CA PRO A 188 5.31 -19.85 18.96
C PRO A 188 4.52 -19.41 20.19
N GLY A 189 3.21 -19.68 20.18
CA GLY A 189 2.29 -19.28 21.24
C GLY A 189 1.52 -17.99 20.98
N SER A 190 1.79 -17.26 19.88
CA SER A 190 0.92 -16.16 19.43
C SER A 190 -0.48 -16.67 19.08
N GLN A 191 -1.46 -15.81 19.29
CA GLN A 191 -2.84 -15.99 18.80
C GLN A 191 -3.39 -14.61 18.45
N PHE A 192 -3.11 -14.17 17.23
CA PHE A 192 -3.36 -12.80 16.81
C PHE A 192 -4.15 -12.74 15.50
N ASP A 193 -5.07 -11.79 15.43
CA ASP A 193 -5.71 -11.39 14.19
C ASP A 193 -5.29 -9.97 13.86
N PHE A 194 -4.60 -9.81 12.73
CA PHE A 194 -3.99 -8.56 12.32
C PHE A 194 -4.83 -7.88 11.24
N GLY A 195 -5.29 -6.66 11.50
CA GLY A 195 -6.03 -5.86 10.54
C GLY A 195 -5.15 -4.85 9.79
N TRP A 196 -4.53 -3.91 10.49
CA TRP A 196 -3.65 -2.92 9.86
C TRP A 196 -2.67 -2.32 10.86
N PHE A 197 -1.63 -1.65 10.35
CA PHE A 197 -0.73 -0.84 11.17
C PHE A 197 -0.45 0.51 10.50
N ARG A 198 0.05 1.46 11.30
CA ARG A 198 0.50 2.77 10.83
C ARG A 198 1.60 3.32 11.73
N PHE A 199 2.69 3.78 11.14
CA PHE A 199 3.72 4.51 11.87
C PHE A 199 3.39 6.00 11.98
N ALA A 200 3.86 6.64 13.07
CA ALA A 200 3.70 8.07 13.34
C ALA A 200 4.88 8.67 14.12
#